data_AF-A0A4Q2KNH7-F1
#
_entry.id   AF-A0A4Q2KNH7-F1
#
_cell.length_a   1.000
_cell.length_b   1.000
_cell.length_c   1.000
_cell.angle_alpha   90.00
_cell.angle_beta   90.00
_cell.angle_gamma   90.00
#
_symmetry.space_group_name_H-M   'P 1'
#
loop_
_entity.id
_entity.type
_entity.pdbx_description
1 polymer ?
#
loop_
_entity_poly.entity_id
_entity_poly.type
_entity_poly.pdbx_seq_one_letter_code
_entity_poly.pdbx_strand_id
1 'polypeptide(L)'
;MPDALWWLPSVVVFALAGLFLAGAVVGFRRLGVRRERQSLTGARELEVRAKGLIVQADNATREAEREVAFAEAQFGEAAAREVRTAVTRARGWLREAFLLQQRLDDAEPDSAAERRTWSAQIEGLCRSALRAIDEADSALAARRRAERGASADAPALREDAERLGRR
;
A
#
# COMPACT_ATOMS: atom_id res chain seq x y z
N MET A 1 -15.68 -7.91 -79.64
CA MET A 1 -16.19 -7.60 -78.29
C MET A 1 -15.04 -7.11 -77.43
N PRO A 2 -14.65 -5.82 -77.49
CA PRO A 2 -13.48 -5.34 -76.76
C PRO A 2 -13.83 -4.44 -75.56
N ASP A 3 -14.85 -4.76 -74.76
CA ASP A 3 -15.25 -3.87 -73.64
C ASP A 3 -15.27 -4.59 -72.28
N ALA A 4 -14.70 -5.79 -72.16
CA ALA A 4 -14.87 -6.64 -70.97
C ALA A 4 -13.89 -6.37 -69.81
N LEU A 5 -13.04 -5.32 -69.85
CA LEU A 5 -11.94 -5.10 -68.89
C LEU A 5 -12.05 -3.83 -68.04
N TRP A 6 -13.12 -3.05 -68.16
CA TRP A 6 -13.34 -1.79 -67.43
C TRP A 6 -13.44 -1.95 -65.89
N TRP A 7 -13.73 -3.15 -65.40
CA TRP A 7 -13.83 -3.48 -63.97
C TRP A 7 -12.47 -3.85 -63.32
N LEU A 8 -11.45 -4.19 -64.12
CA LEU A 8 -10.10 -4.49 -63.61
C LEU A 8 -9.48 -3.37 -62.75
N PRO A 9 -9.50 -2.07 -63.15
CA PRO A 9 -8.96 -1.01 -62.31
C PRO A 9 -9.69 -0.92 -60.96
N SER A 10 -11.00 -1.15 -60.91
CA SER A 10 -11.75 -1.15 -59.66
C SER A 10 -11.32 -2.29 -58.72
N VAL A 11 -11.14 -3.51 -59.24
CA VAL A 11 -10.67 -4.64 -58.42
C VAL A 11 -9.28 -4.39 -57.85
N VAL A 12 -8.38 -3.78 -58.62
CA VAL A 12 -7.05 -3.41 -58.13
C VAL A 12 -7.15 -2.37 -57.02
N VAL A 13 -7.97 -1.33 -57.18
CA VAL A 13 -8.19 -0.30 -56.14
C VAL A 13 -8.79 -0.91 -54.88
N PHE A 14 -9.80 -1.78 -55.00
CA PHE A 14 -10.40 -2.47 -53.85
C PHE A 14 -9.41 -3.40 -53.14
N ALA A 15 -8.57 -4.13 -53.88
CA ALA A 15 -7.54 -4.98 -53.30
C ALA A 15 -6.47 -4.15 -52.56
N LEU A 16 -6.02 -3.04 -53.15
CA LEU A 16 -5.07 -2.12 -52.52
C LEU A 16 -5.67 -1.44 -51.28
N ALA A 17 -6.93 -1.01 -51.34
CA ALA A 17 -7.65 -0.45 -50.20
C ALA A 17 -7.79 -1.48 -49.06
N GLY A 18 -8.11 -2.74 -49.39
CA GLY A 18 -8.18 -3.83 -48.41
C GLY A 18 -6.83 -4.11 -47.74
N LEU A 19 -5.74 -4.16 -48.52
CA LEU A 19 -4.38 -4.30 -48.02
C LEU A 19 -3.95 -3.14 -47.12
N PHE A 20 -4.28 -1.91 -47.52
CA PHE A 20 -4.03 -0.72 -46.72
C PHE A 20 -4.82 -0.76 -45.40
N LEU A 21 -6.11 -1.07 -45.45
CA LEU A 21 -6.97 -1.17 -44.27
C LEU A 21 -6.46 -2.27 -43.32
N ALA A 22 -6.11 -3.44 -43.84
CA ALA A 22 -5.54 -4.53 -43.07
C ALA A 22 -4.18 -4.14 -42.44
N GLY A 23 -3.31 -3.47 -43.20
CA GLY A 23 -2.05 -2.93 -42.70
C GLY A 23 -2.24 -1.90 -41.58
N ALA A 24 -3.21 -0.99 -41.73
CA ALA A 24 -3.57 0.00 -40.72
C ALA A 24 -4.10 -0.65 -39.44
N VAL A 25 -5.01 -1.63 -39.54
CA VAL A 25 -5.56 -2.38 -38.39
C VAL A 25 -4.46 -3.17 -37.67
N VAL A 26 -3.59 -3.88 -38.40
CA VAL A 26 -2.47 -4.63 -37.80
C VAL A 26 -1.46 -3.69 -37.15
N GLY A 27 -1.15 -2.57 -37.80
CA GLY A 27 -0.29 -1.52 -37.23
C GLY A 27 -0.84 -0.98 -35.92
N PHE A 28 -2.14 -0.64 -35.90
CA PHE A 28 -2.81 -0.12 -34.70
C PHE A 28 -2.84 -1.14 -33.55
N ARG A 29 -3.11 -2.43 -33.83
CA ARG A 29 -3.05 -3.49 -32.82
C ARG A 29 -1.64 -3.67 -32.25
N ARG A 30 -0.61 -3.63 -33.10
CA ARG A 30 0.80 -3.74 -32.65
C ARG A 30 1.23 -2.56 -31.79
N LEU A 31 0.79 -1.35 -32.11
CA LEU A 31 1.04 -0.14 -31.32
C LEU A 31 0.38 -0.24 -29.93
N GLY A 32 -0.85 -0.75 -29.85
CA GLY A 32 -1.54 -1.00 -28.58
C GLY A 32 -0.76 -1.95 -27.65
N VAL A 33 -0.31 -3.10 -28.18
CA VAL A 33 0.49 -4.07 -27.41
C VAL A 33 1.82 -3.48 -26.93
N ARG A 34 2.48 -2.64 -27.74
CA ARG A 34 3.74 -1.98 -27.32
C ARG A 34 3.51 -0.99 -26.17
N ARG A 35 2.45 -0.19 -26.24
CA ARG A 35 2.07 0.73 -25.15
C ARG A 35 1.75 -0.05 -23.88
N GLU A 36 1.04 -1.17 -24.00
CA GLU A 36 0.70 -2.02 -22.86
C GLU A 36 1.94 -2.64 -22.22
N ARG A 37 2.92 -3.08 -23.00
CA ARG A 37 4.20 -3.55 -22.46
C ARG A 37 4.96 -2.47 -21.69
N GLN A 38 4.98 -1.24 -22.19
CA GLN A 38 5.61 -0.12 -21.49
C GLN A 38 4.85 0.22 -20.19
N SER A 39 3.52 0.19 -20.21
CA SER A 39 2.71 0.46 -19.03
C SER A 39 2.88 -0.60 -17.95
N LEU A 40 3.05 -1.87 -18.35
CA LEU A 40 3.35 -3.00 -17.46
C LEU A 40 4.68 -2.83 -16.71
N THR A 41 5.73 -2.31 -17.35
CA THR A 41 7.01 -2.04 -16.66
C THR A 41 6.82 -1.07 -15.50
N GLY A 42 6.12 0.05 -15.73
CA GLY A 42 5.82 1.01 -14.67
C GLY A 42 4.88 0.46 -13.60
N ALA A 43 3.97 -0.46 -13.97
CA ALA A 43 3.13 -1.16 -13.00
C ALA A 43 3.96 -2.08 -12.09
N ARG A 44 4.96 -2.77 -12.64
CA ARG A 44 5.87 -3.65 -11.90
C ARG A 44 6.72 -2.91 -10.87
N GLU A 45 7.15 -1.69 -11.16
CA GLU A 45 7.87 -0.84 -10.20
C GLU A 45 7.00 -0.46 -8.99
N LEU A 46 5.71 -0.20 -9.21
CA LEU A 46 4.74 0.05 -8.13
C LEU A 46 4.53 -1.20 -7.29
N GLU A 47 4.38 -2.36 -7.93
CA GLU A 47 4.23 -3.65 -7.25
C GLU A 47 5.43 -3.98 -6.36
N VAL A 48 6.68 -3.78 -6.84
CA VAL A 48 7.88 -4.00 -6.03
C VAL A 48 7.89 -3.12 -4.78
N ARG A 49 7.50 -1.85 -4.90
CA ARG A 49 7.36 -0.95 -3.75
C ARG A 49 6.25 -1.40 -2.80
N ALA A 50 5.11 -1.83 -3.33
CA ALA A 50 4.00 -2.35 -2.56
C ALA A 50 4.39 -3.60 -1.75
N LYS A 51 5.11 -4.55 -2.36
CA LYS A 51 5.69 -5.73 -1.68
C LYS A 51 6.62 -5.32 -0.53
N GLY A 52 7.48 -4.33 -0.73
CA GLY A 52 8.33 -3.79 0.33
C GLY A 52 7.54 -3.20 1.51
N LEU A 53 6.46 -2.47 1.21
CA LEU A 53 5.58 -1.90 2.24
C LEU A 53 4.81 -2.96 3.03
N ILE A 54 4.41 -4.07 2.40
CA ILE A 54 3.79 -5.21 3.10
C ILE A 54 4.75 -5.75 4.16
N VAL A 55 6.01 -6.01 3.78
CA VAL A 55 7.03 -6.51 4.71
C VAL A 55 7.26 -5.54 5.86
N GLN A 56 7.36 -4.24 5.56
CA GLN A 56 7.53 -3.21 6.58
C GLN A 56 6.34 -3.18 7.57
N ALA A 57 5.11 -3.18 7.04
CA ALA A 57 3.90 -3.16 7.85
C ALA A 57 3.72 -4.45 8.68
N ASP A 58 4.05 -5.62 8.13
CA ASP A 58 4.01 -6.89 8.86
C ASP A 58 5.02 -6.89 10.04
N ASN A 59 6.25 -6.47 9.79
CA ASN A 59 7.27 -6.35 10.84
C ASN A 59 6.85 -5.39 11.95
N ALA A 60 6.35 -4.20 11.58
CA ALA A 60 5.85 -3.22 12.54
C ALA A 60 4.68 -3.78 13.36
N THR A 61 3.76 -4.50 12.72
CA THR A 61 2.61 -5.12 13.40
C THR A 61 3.06 -6.17 14.41
N ARG A 62 4.04 -7.01 14.06
CA ARG A 62 4.61 -8.02 14.97
C ARG A 62 5.35 -7.40 16.15
N GLU A 63 6.01 -6.26 15.96
CA GLU A 63 6.63 -5.52 17.06
C GLU A 63 5.55 -4.96 17.99
N ALA A 64 4.56 -4.26 17.44
CA ALA A 64 3.45 -3.70 18.20
C ALA A 64 2.67 -4.77 18.98
N GLU A 65 2.55 -5.99 18.44
CA GLU A 65 1.97 -7.14 19.14
C GLU A 65 2.72 -7.51 20.41
N ARG A 66 4.07 -7.50 20.38
CA ARG A 66 4.88 -7.73 21.57
C ARG A 66 4.73 -6.60 22.57
N GLU A 67 4.67 -5.37 22.07
CA GLU A 67 4.55 -4.16 22.89
C GLU A 67 3.26 -4.13 23.72
N VAL A 68 2.17 -4.79 23.29
CA VAL A 68 0.92 -4.89 24.08
C VAL A 68 1.16 -5.43 25.48
N ALA A 69 1.93 -6.52 25.62
CA ALA A 69 2.19 -7.13 26.92
C ALA A 69 3.03 -6.23 27.83
N PHE A 70 3.99 -5.50 27.25
CA PHE A 70 4.78 -4.51 27.98
C PHE A 70 3.93 -3.31 28.42
N ALA A 71 3.07 -2.82 27.54
CA ALA A 71 2.15 -1.72 27.85
C ALA A 71 1.18 -2.11 28.97
N GLU A 72 0.69 -3.35 28.98
CA GLU A 72 -0.19 -3.86 30.03
C GLU A 72 0.52 -3.94 31.38
N ALA A 73 1.75 -4.48 31.40
CA ALA A 73 2.54 -4.59 32.62
C ALA A 73 2.95 -3.22 33.19
N GLN A 74 3.29 -2.25 32.32
CA GLN A 74 3.77 -0.93 32.74
C GLN A 74 2.63 0.03 33.10
N PHE A 75 1.60 0.10 32.26
CA PHE A 75 0.57 1.15 32.33
C PHE A 75 -0.84 0.61 32.61
N GLY A 76 -0.99 -0.72 32.72
CA GLY A 76 -2.26 -1.39 32.93
C GLY A 76 -3.08 -1.59 31.65
N GLU A 77 -4.19 -2.32 31.82
CA GLU A 77 -5.05 -2.78 30.73
C GLU A 77 -5.62 -1.65 29.87
N ALA A 78 -5.86 -0.46 30.45
CA ALA A 78 -6.41 0.66 29.69
C ALA A 78 -5.47 1.17 28.59
N ALA A 79 -4.17 1.29 28.89
CA ALA A 79 -3.18 1.69 27.90
C ALA A 79 -2.91 0.57 26.88
N ALA A 80 -2.89 -0.68 27.34
CA ALA A 80 -2.72 -1.84 26.47
C ALA A 80 -3.84 -1.97 25.42
N ARG A 81 -5.09 -1.62 25.78
CA ARG A 81 -6.23 -1.63 24.86
C ARG A 81 -6.04 -0.72 23.64
N GLU A 82 -5.40 0.43 23.78
CA GLU A 82 -5.14 1.35 22.67
C GLU A 82 -4.22 0.70 21.63
N VAL A 83 -3.10 0.13 22.10
CA VAL A 83 -2.12 -0.59 21.27
C VAL A 83 -2.75 -1.83 20.63
N ARG A 84 -3.50 -2.62 21.41
CA ARG A 84 -4.20 -3.81 20.93
C ARG A 84 -5.21 -3.49 19.83
N THR A 85 -5.89 -2.35 19.94
CA THR A 85 -6.81 -1.85 18.91
C THR A 85 -6.06 -1.47 17.64
N ALA A 86 -4.94 -0.74 17.75
CA ALA A 86 -4.10 -0.37 16.61
C ALA A 86 -3.58 -1.62 15.88
N VAL A 87 -3.05 -2.60 16.62
CA VAL A 87 -2.62 -3.91 16.10
C VAL A 87 -3.76 -4.62 15.36
N THR A 88 -4.96 -4.66 15.95
CA THR A 88 -6.12 -5.31 15.34
C THR A 88 -6.49 -4.68 13.99
N ARG A 89 -6.46 -3.34 13.91
CA ARG A 89 -6.71 -2.61 12.65
C ARG A 89 -5.60 -2.85 11.64
N ALA A 90 -4.33 -2.81 12.06
CA ALA A 90 -3.18 -3.09 11.23
C ALA A 90 -3.26 -4.49 10.59
N ARG A 91 -3.60 -5.52 11.38
CA ARG A 91 -3.85 -6.88 10.87
C ARG A 91 -4.98 -6.94 9.86
N GLY A 92 -6.05 -6.15 10.08
CA GLY A 92 -7.14 -6.00 9.14
C GLY A 92 -6.69 -5.50 7.77
N TRP A 93 -5.95 -4.40 7.73
CA TRP A 93 -5.44 -3.85 6.49
C TRP A 93 -4.38 -4.73 5.83
N LEU A 94 -3.52 -5.39 6.61
CA LEU A 94 -2.54 -6.34 6.08
C LEU A 94 -3.21 -7.54 5.40
N ARG A 95 -4.30 -8.08 5.97
CA ARG A 95 -5.06 -9.16 5.31
C ARG A 95 -5.57 -8.72 3.94
N GLU A 96 -6.17 -7.55 3.85
CA GLU A 96 -6.65 -6.99 2.57
C GLU A 96 -5.50 -6.78 1.57
N ALA A 97 -4.36 -6.27 2.05
CA ALA A 97 -3.16 -6.08 1.23
C ALA A 97 -2.63 -7.40 0.67
N PHE A 98 -2.59 -8.47 1.48
CA PHE A 98 -2.19 -9.80 1.03
C PHE A 98 -3.16 -10.40 0.00
N LEU A 99 -4.47 -10.18 0.14
CA LEU A 99 -5.45 -10.63 -0.86
C LEU A 99 -5.23 -9.94 -2.21
N LEU A 100 -4.99 -8.63 -2.20
CA LEU A 100 -4.64 -7.90 -3.43
C LEU A 100 -3.30 -8.37 -4.01
N GLN A 101 -2.32 -8.64 -3.15
CA GLN A 101 -1.02 -9.17 -3.57
C GLN A 101 -1.15 -10.55 -4.22
N GLN A 102 -2.00 -11.42 -3.66
CA GLN A 102 -2.28 -12.74 -4.23
C GLN A 102 -2.90 -12.62 -5.63
N ARG A 103 -3.77 -11.64 -5.86
CA ARG A 103 -4.33 -11.37 -7.20
C ARG A 103 -3.24 -10.94 -8.18
N LEU A 104 -2.34 -10.04 -7.76
CA LEU A 104 -1.22 -9.58 -8.60
C LEU A 104 -0.23 -10.69 -8.99
N ASP A 105 -0.12 -11.72 -8.15
CA ASP A 105 0.76 -12.88 -8.33
C ASP A 105 0.04 -14.09 -8.98
N ASP A 106 -1.24 -13.96 -9.35
CA ASP A 106 -1.97 -15.04 -9.99
C ASP A 106 -1.49 -15.32 -11.43
N ALA A 107 -1.95 -16.43 -12.01
CA ALA A 107 -1.49 -16.88 -13.32
C ALA A 107 -2.14 -16.14 -14.50
N GLU A 108 -3.25 -15.43 -14.27
CA GLU A 108 -3.97 -14.71 -15.31
C GLU A 108 -3.34 -13.32 -15.50
N PRO A 109 -2.90 -12.97 -16.71
CA PRO A 109 -2.26 -11.67 -16.92
C PRO A 109 -3.27 -10.52 -16.83
N ASP A 110 -3.21 -9.76 -15.73
CA ASP A 110 -3.93 -8.49 -15.59
C ASP A 110 -3.41 -7.39 -16.53
N SER A 111 -4.26 -6.40 -16.80
CA SER A 111 -3.84 -5.17 -17.48
C SER A 111 -2.91 -4.32 -16.61
N ALA A 112 -2.06 -3.50 -17.23
CA ALA A 112 -1.22 -2.56 -16.51
C ALA A 112 -2.01 -1.58 -15.63
N ALA A 113 -3.24 -1.24 -16.02
CA ALA A 113 -4.11 -0.34 -15.26
C ALA A 113 -4.60 -1.00 -13.95
N GLU A 114 -5.00 -2.27 -14.01
CA GLU A 114 -5.42 -3.04 -12.83
C GLU A 114 -4.24 -3.23 -11.87
N ARG A 115 -3.08 -3.64 -12.40
CA ARG A 115 -1.88 -3.84 -11.58
C ARG A 115 -1.46 -2.59 -10.81
N ARG A 116 -1.52 -1.42 -11.47
CA ARG A 116 -1.24 -0.12 -10.82
C ARG A 116 -2.27 0.19 -9.74
N THR A 117 -3.55 -0.03 -10.04
CA THR A 117 -4.65 0.23 -9.11
C THR A 117 -4.48 -0.59 -7.84
N TRP A 118 -4.28 -1.90 -7.95
CA TRP A 118 -4.11 -2.76 -6.78
C TRP A 118 -2.82 -2.49 -6.03
N SER A 119 -1.71 -2.22 -6.73
CA SER A 119 -0.45 -1.82 -6.08
C SER A 119 -0.61 -0.54 -5.25
N ALA A 120 -1.32 0.46 -5.77
CA ALA A 120 -1.62 1.68 -5.04
C ALA A 120 -2.55 1.45 -3.84
N GLN A 121 -3.53 0.55 -3.96
CA GLN A 121 -4.38 0.15 -2.84
C GLN A 121 -3.59 -0.55 -1.74
N ILE A 122 -2.70 -1.49 -2.09
CA ILE A 122 -1.77 -2.15 -1.15
C ILE A 122 -0.95 -1.12 -0.41
N GLU A 123 -0.37 -0.15 -1.12
CA GLU A 123 0.40 0.94 -0.52
C GLU A 123 -0.45 1.75 0.48
N GLY A 124 -1.69 2.10 0.12
CA GLY A 124 -2.62 2.80 1.01
C GLY A 124 -2.97 2.02 2.27
N LEU A 125 -3.20 0.70 2.15
CA LEU A 125 -3.48 -0.21 3.27
C LEU A 125 -2.27 -0.33 4.21
N CYS A 126 -1.09 -0.58 3.65
CA CYS A 126 0.15 -0.72 4.43
C CYS A 126 0.49 0.59 5.15
N ARG A 127 0.37 1.75 4.49
CA ARG A 127 0.57 3.06 5.13
C ARG A 127 -0.43 3.32 6.24
N SER A 128 -1.67 2.84 6.11
CA SER A 128 -2.67 2.97 7.17
C SER A 128 -2.32 2.13 8.39
N ALA A 129 -1.84 0.89 8.17
CA ALA A 129 -1.33 0.03 9.24
C ALA A 129 -0.14 0.69 9.97
N LEU A 130 0.86 1.15 9.21
CA LEU A 130 2.05 1.81 9.76
C LEU A 130 1.69 3.05 10.58
N ARG A 131 0.79 3.91 10.08
CA ARG A 131 0.35 5.10 10.82
C ARG A 131 -0.35 4.75 12.14
N ALA A 132 -1.23 3.76 12.13
CA ALA A 132 -1.94 3.37 13.35
C ALA A 132 -0.98 2.83 14.43
N ILE A 133 0.06 2.10 14.02
CA ILE A 133 1.10 1.60 14.92
C ILE A 133 1.95 2.78 15.45
N ASP A 134 2.41 3.66 14.56
CA ASP A 134 3.23 4.83 14.93
C ASP A 134 2.50 5.77 15.92
N GLU A 135 1.18 5.95 15.74
CA GLU A 135 0.36 6.72 16.66
C GLU A 135 0.27 6.06 18.05
N ALA A 136 0.09 4.74 18.11
CA ALA A 136 0.08 3.98 19.36
C ALA A 136 1.44 4.03 20.07
N ASP A 137 2.53 3.84 19.34
CA ASP A 137 3.89 3.92 19.86
C ASP A 137 4.20 5.32 20.40
N SER A 138 3.78 6.36 19.68
CA SER A 138 3.91 7.75 20.11
C SER A 138 3.14 8.03 21.40
N ALA A 139 1.94 7.48 21.54
CA ALA A 139 1.14 7.59 22.77
C ALA A 139 1.83 6.90 23.96
N LEU A 140 2.37 5.69 23.77
CA LEU A 140 3.16 5.02 24.81
C LEU A 140 4.43 5.81 25.18
N ALA A 141 5.14 6.33 24.19
CA ALA A 141 6.34 7.15 24.41
C ALA A 141 6.01 8.45 25.18
N ALA A 142 4.83 9.03 24.96
CA ALA A 142 4.35 10.17 25.75
C ALA A 142 4.09 9.78 27.22
N ARG A 143 3.43 8.63 27.46
CA ARG A 143 3.20 8.10 28.82
C ARG A 143 4.52 7.84 29.57
N ARG A 144 5.49 7.19 28.92
CA ARG A 144 6.85 6.96 29.46
C ARG A 144 7.57 8.26 29.83
N ARG A 145 7.35 9.35 29.08
CA ARG A 145 7.93 10.66 29.39
C ARG A 145 7.24 11.29 30.61
N ALA A 146 5.92 11.20 30.70
CA ALA A 146 5.16 11.70 31.84
C ALA A 146 5.55 11.01 33.16
N GLU A 147 5.68 9.68 33.17
CA GLU A 147 6.11 8.92 34.36
C GLU A 147 7.52 9.31 34.83
N ARG A 148 8.46 9.46 33.89
CA ARG A 148 9.83 9.88 34.20
C ARG A 148 9.89 11.30 34.76
N GLY A 149 9.11 12.23 34.20
CA GLY A 149 9.00 13.59 34.72
C GLY A 149 8.45 13.61 36.15
N ALA A 150 7.32 12.94 36.38
CA ALA A 150 6.73 12.84 37.72
C ALA A 150 7.68 12.22 38.75
N SER A 151 8.47 11.22 38.35
CA SER A 151 9.48 10.60 39.21
C SER A 151 10.63 11.55 39.55
N ALA A 152 11.06 12.38 38.59
CA ALA A 152 12.11 13.37 38.78
C ALA A 152 11.67 14.53 39.70
N ASP A 153 10.40 14.92 39.63
CA ASP A 153 9.85 16.03 40.43
C ASP A 153 9.50 15.60 41.87
N ALA A 154 9.31 14.30 42.12
CA ALA A 154 8.85 13.78 43.41
C ALA A 154 9.73 14.18 44.63
N PRO A 155 11.08 14.19 44.57
CA PRO A 155 11.91 14.64 45.70
C PRO A 155 11.70 16.11 46.04
N ALA A 156 11.66 16.99 45.03
CA ALA A 156 11.44 18.42 45.22
C ALA A 156 10.07 18.70 45.86
N LEU A 157 9.01 18.03 45.37
CA LEU A 157 7.67 18.14 45.95
C LEU A 157 7.61 17.68 47.42
N ARG A 158 8.39 16.66 47.81
CA ARG A 158 8.50 16.24 49.22
C ARG A 158 9.19 17.29 50.08
N GLU A 159 10.31 17.85 49.61
CA GLU A 159 11.02 18.92 50.34
C GLU A 159 10.13 20.16 50.54
N ASP A 160 9.35 20.50 49.53
CA ASP A 160 8.39 21.61 49.58
C ASP A 160 7.29 21.35 50.62
N ALA A 161 6.71 20.15 50.62
CA ALA A 161 5.70 19.74 51.59
C ALA A 161 6.24 19.77 53.04
N GLU A 162 7.48 19.31 53.26
CA GLU A 162 8.12 19.39 54.57
C GLU A 162 8.40 20.83 55.02
N ARG A 163 8.81 21.73 54.11
CA ARG A 163 8.99 23.16 54.45
C ARG A 163 7.69 23.83 54.88
N LEU A 164 6.57 23.45 54.27
CA LEU A 164 5.25 23.96 54.62
C LEU A 164 4.77 23.40 55.96
N GLY A 165 5.04 22.13 56.27
CA GLY A 165 4.66 21.52 57.55
C GLY A 165 5.50 21.95 58.76
N ARG A 166 6.68 22.56 58.53
CA ARG A 166 7.53 23.13 59.59
C ARG A 166 7.19 24.60 59.95
N ARG A 167 6.23 25.21 59.27
CA ARG A 167 5.73 26.56 59.54
C ARG A 167 4.42 26.50 60.30
#